data_AF-A0A7S2YN88-F1
#
_entry.id   AF-A0A7S2YN88-F1
#
_cell.length_a   1.000
_cell.length_b   1.000
_cell.length_c   1.000
_cell.angle_alpha   90.00
_cell.angle_beta   90.00
_cell.angle_gamma   90.00
#
_symmetry.space_group_name_H-M   'P 1'
#
loop_
_entity.id
_entity.type
_entity.pdbx_description
1 polymer ?
#
loop_
_entity_poly.entity_id
_entity_poly.type
_entity_poly.pdbx_seq_one_letter_code
_entity_poly.pdbx_strand_id
1 'polypeptide(L)'
;SHHLIIERDIKRLYRNNQPHSTMVDLAALKTEIDGLGEKIRQAKESGEGDVGALVQQLLTAKQTYADNNNGLGVDGQPYQPPLTKAQKKAKAKAEKEAAAAAAAAASGGGDAAPAAAENQDENQQSKGAQKKAAKKAAAKAKRDAMKQGGAAAAAAPEAGEAPAAAAAKPVPAAAKPANKPVLPPAGAAMRILPGQIAINPNVPLAERPVVAVAVAVLTNTIIDWELKSDHLSRHAVLCTTEGVAVTGDLAMARYLARQAPSSSFSILPSGAAEAASVDAWMDYAASLSLLDPARVIKAVAMTLQH
;
A
#
# COMPACT_ATOMS: atom_id res chain seq x y z
N SER A 1 -5.80 -4.13 -42.37
CA SER A 1 -5.59 -3.67 -40.98
C SER A 1 -6.65 -4.16 -40.00
N HIS A 2 -7.96 -3.96 -40.22
CA HIS A 2 -9.00 -4.36 -39.25
C HIS A 2 -8.99 -5.83 -38.82
N HIS A 3 -8.70 -6.77 -39.74
CA HIS A 3 -8.67 -8.21 -39.41
C HIS A 3 -7.63 -8.59 -38.33
N LEU A 4 -6.48 -7.90 -38.29
CA LEU A 4 -5.43 -8.13 -37.29
C LEU A 4 -5.80 -7.62 -35.89
N ILE A 5 -6.69 -6.62 -35.80
CA ILE A 5 -7.19 -6.11 -34.52
C ILE A 5 -8.14 -7.14 -33.92
N ILE A 6 -9.08 -7.64 -34.73
CA ILE A 6 -10.06 -8.66 -34.32
C ILE A 6 -9.37 -9.94 -33.81
N GLU A 7 -8.34 -10.44 -34.50
CA GLU A 7 -7.57 -11.59 -33.99
C GLU A 7 -6.88 -11.31 -32.64
N ARG A 8 -6.39 -10.09 -32.44
CA ARG A 8 -5.66 -9.73 -31.21
C ARG A 8 -6.59 -9.67 -30.01
N ASP A 9 -7.80 -9.18 -30.21
CA ASP A 9 -8.81 -9.07 -29.16
C ASP A 9 -9.48 -10.41 -28.86
N ILE A 10 -9.75 -11.26 -29.87
CA ILE A 10 -10.18 -12.66 -29.65
C ILE A 10 -9.13 -13.45 -28.85
N LYS A 11 -7.84 -13.33 -29.19
CA LYS A 11 -6.74 -13.95 -28.42
C LYS A 11 -6.59 -13.38 -27.00
N ARG A 12 -7.09 -12.17 -26.73
CA ARG A 12 -7.14 -11.56 -25.39
C ARG A 12 -8.31 -12.13 -24.57
N LEU A 13 -9.49 -12.21 -25.17
CA LEU A 13 -10.69 -12.77 -24.54
C LEU A 13 -10.49 -14.26 -24.19
N TYR A 14 -9.92 -15.06 -25.10
CA TYR A 14 -9.62 -16.47 -24.84
C TYR A 14 -8.55 -16.71 -23.78
N ARG A 15 -7.66 -15.72 -23.51
CA ARG A 15 -6.66 -15.82 -22.44
C ARG A 15 -7.27 -15.59 -21.06
N ASN A 16 -8.26 -14.71 -20.97
CA ASN A 16 -8.96 -14.40 -19.73
C ASN A 16 -10.07 -15.41 -19.39
N ASN A 17 -10.46 -16.27 -20.33
CA ASN A 17 -11.54 -17.23 -20.19
C ASN A 17 -11.06 -18.70 -20.26
N GLN A 18 -9.81 -18.96 -19.90
CA GLN A 18 -9.36 -20.31 -19.54
C GLN A 18 -10.09 -20.74 -18.26
N PRO A 19 -10.63 -21.97 -18.18
CA PRO A 19 -11.25 -22.46 -16.96
C PRO A 19 -10.25 -22.37 -15.80
N HIS A 20 -10.75 -21.94 -14.63
CA HIS A 20 -9.95 -21.54 -13.47
C HIS A 20 -8.66 -22.35 -13.32
N SER A 21 -7.52 -21.66 -13.34
CA SER A 21 -6.20 -22.20 -13.03
C SER A 21 -6.35 -23.14 -11.84
N THR A 22 -6.14 -24.45 -12.07
CA THR A 22 -6.35 -25.48 -11.05
C THR A 22 -5.60 -25.05 -9.81
N MET A 23 -6.31 -24.80 -8.72
CA MET A 23 -5.77 -24.14 -7.53
C MET A 23 -4.56 -24.95 -7.06
N VAL A 24 -3.35 -24.44 -7.33
CA VAL A 24 -2.16 -25.28 -7.25
C VAL A 24 -1.87 -25.48 -5.77
N ASP A 25 -1.88 -26.74 -5.32
CA ASP A 25 -1.61 -27.06 -3.92
C ASP A 25 -0.17 -26.68 -3.57
N LEU A 26 -0.04 -25.55 -2.88
CA LEU A 26 1.25 -25.00 -2.45
C LEU A 26 1.97 -25.92 -1.46
N ALA A 27 1.24 -26.75 -0.70
CA ALA A 27 1.85 -27.74 0.20
C ALA A 27 2.43 -28.92 -0.59
N ALA A 28 1.70 -29.39 -1.61
CA ALA A 28 2.22 -30.41 -2.53
C ALA A 28 3.45 -29.91 -3.31
N LEU A 29 3.41 -28.69 -3.88
CA LEU A 29 4.55 -28.07 -4.55
C LEU A 29 5.76 -27.92 -3.62
N LYS A 30 5.56 -27.53 -2.36
CA LYS A 30 6.65 -27.43 -1.38
C LYS A 30 7.31 -28.80 -1.15
N THR A 31 6.49 -29.83 -0.98
CA THR A 31 6.95 -31.22 -0.80
C THR A 31 7.71 -31.73 -2.04
N GLU A 32 7.27 -31.37 -3.24
CA GLU A 32 7.98 -31.65 -4.50
C GLU A 32 9.33 -30.94 -4.57
N ILE A 33 9.40 -29.66 -4.22
CA ILE A 33 10.64 -28.86 -4.20
C ILE A 33 11.67 -29.44 -3.22
N ASP A 34 11.23 -29.84 -2.02
CA ASP A 34 12.10 -30.46 -1.01
C ASP A 34 12.60 -31.84 -1.50
N GLY A 35 11.71 -32.68 -2.03
CA GLY A 35 12.06 -33.98 -2.60
C GLY A 35 12.96 -33.92 -3.85
N LEU A 36 12.83 -32.89 -4.69
CA LEU A 36 13.77 -32.60 -5.79
C LEU A 36 15.15 -32.20 -5.24
N GLY A 37 15.20 -31.46 -4.13
CA GLY A 37 16.45 -31.15 -3.42
C GLY A 37 17.18 -32.39 -2.94
N GLU A 38 16.47 -33.35 -2.34
CA GLU A 38 17.03 -34.64 -1.92
C GLU A 38 17.51 -35.49 -3.10
N LYS A 39 16.72 -35.60 -4.18
CA LYS A 39 17.13 -36.31 -5.40
C LYS A 39 18.42 -35.73 -6.02
N ILE A 40 18.55 -34.40 -6.07
CA ILE A 40 19.77 -33.73 -6.55
C ILE A 40 20.97 -34.05 -5.66
N ARG A 41 20.76 -34.18 -4.34
CA ARG A 41 21.82 -34.57 -3.40
C ARG A 41 22.23 -36.03 -3.62
N GLN A 42 21.28 -36.95 -3.68
CA GLN A 42 21.53 -38.36 -3.92
C GLN A 42 22.25 -38.61 -5.25
N ALA A 43 21.82 -37.97 -6.34
CA ALA A 43 22.47 -38.08 -7.66
C ALA A 43 23.92 -37.54 -7.68
N LYS A 44 24.23 -36.55 -6.83
CA LYS A 44 25.61 -36.05 -6.66
C LYS A 44 26.47 -36.97 -5.78
N GLU A 45 25.87 -37.64 -4.81
CA GLU A 45 26.55 -38.56 -3.90
C GLU A 45 26.82 -39.93 -4.57
N SER A 46 25.89 -40.42 -5.41
CA SER A 46 26.09 -41.64 -6.21
C SER A 46 26.93 -41.43 -7.47
N GLY A 47 26.93 -40.21 -8.03
CA GLY A 47 27.50 -39.93 -9.36
C GLY A 47 26.64 -40.44 -10.53
N GLU A 48 25.46 -41.01 -10.25
CA GLU A 48 24.52 -41.52 -11.24
C GLU A 48 23.28 -40.63 -11.35
N GLY A 49 22.85 -40.38 -12.60
CA GLY A 49 21.64 -39.60 -12.92
C GLY A 49 21.92 -38.20 -13.47
N ASP A 50 20.96 -37.66 -14.22
CA ASP A 50 21.05 -36.33 -14.82
C ASP A 50 20.74 -35.23 -13.79
N VAL A 51 21.79 -34.80 -13.09
CA VAL A 51 21.76 -33.66 -12.16
C VAL A 51 21.31 -32.37 -12.87
N GLY A 52 21.56 -32.22 -14.17
CA GLY A 52 21.15 -31.07 -14.96
C GLY A 52 19.63 -31.00 -15.10
N ALA A 53 19.01 -32.09 -15.55
CA ALA A 53 17.55 -32.22 -15.65
C ALA A 53 16.84 -32.01 -14.30
N LEU A 54 17.35 -32.62 -13.22
CA LEU A 54 16.79 -32.46 -11.88
C LEU A 54 16.87 -30.99 -11.38
N VAL A 55 18.00 -30.31 -11.62
CA VAL A 55 18.14 -28.88 -11.29
C VAL A 55 17.18 -28.02 -12.12
N GLN A 56 16.95 -28.35 -13.39
CA GLN A 56 15.98 -27.64 -14.23
C GLN A 56 14.54 -27.83 -13.72
N GLN A 57 14.15 -29.05 -13.34
CA GLN A 57 12.86 -29.32 -12.69
C GLN A 57 12.69 -28.53 -11.39
N LEU A 58 13.72 -28.52 -10.51
CA LEU A 58 13.70 -27.75 -9.26
C LEU A 58 13.50 -26.25 -9.50
N LEU A 59 14.16 -25.68 -10.52
CA LEU A 59 14.01 -24.27 -10.88
C LEU A 59 12.62 -23.96 -11.43
N THR A 60 12.04 -24.85 -12.24
CA THR A 60 10.67 -24.72 -12.74
C THR A 60 9.66 -24.79 -11.59
N ALA A 61 9.74 -25.78 -10.70
CA ALA A 61 8.84 -25.92 -9.56
C ALA A 61 8.91 -24.70 -8.61
N LYS A 62 10.12 -24.18 -8.34
CA LYS A 62 10.29 -22.95 -7.55
C LYS A 62 9.69 -21.72 -8.20
N GLN A 63 9.77 -21.60 -9.53
CA GLN A 63 9.12 -20.51 -10.26
C GLN A 63 7.60 -20.65 -10.18
N THR A 64 7.04 -21.83 -10.44
CA THR A 64 5.59 -22.09 -10.32
C THR A 64 5.08 -21.80 -8.91
N TYR A 65 5.83 -22.15 -7.86
CA TYR A 65 5.49 -21.79 -6.49
C TYR A 65 5.42 -20.28 -6.30
N ALA A 66 6.45 -19.53 -6.74
CA ALA A 66 6.47 -18.08 -6.61
C ALA A 66 5.34 -17.40 -7.39
N ASP A 67 5.06 -17.84 -8.62
CA ASP A 67 3.99 -17.31 -9.47
C ASP A 67 2.60 -17.51 -8.84
N ASN A 68 2.39 -18.58 -8.06
CA ASN A 68 1.15 -18.84 -7.32
C ASN A 68 1.14 -18.26 -5.88
N ASN A 69 2.27 -17.78 -5.36
CA ASN A 69 2.44 -17.30 -3.98
C ASN A 69 2.89 -15.83 -3.95
N ASN A 70 2.22 -14.97 -4.73
CA ASN A 70 2.45 -13.52 -4.78
C ASN A 70 3.90 -13.08 -5.10
N GLY A 71 4.67 -13.90 -5.81
CA GLY A 71 6.09 -13.67 -6.12
C GLY A 71 7.06 -14.04 -4.99
N LEU A 72 6.57 -14.59 -3.88
CA LEU A 72 7.38 -15.04 -2.75
C LEU A 72 7.78 -16.52 -2.93
N GLY A 73 9.08 -16.78 -2.82
CA GLY A 73 9.63 -18.13 -2.82
C GLY A 73 9.26 -18.93 -1.57
N VAL A 74 9.69 -20.20 -1.53
CA VAL A 74 9.47 -21.14 -0.41
C VAL A 74 10.12 -20.65 0.90
N ASP A 75 11.09 -19.76 0.80
CA ASP A 75 11.79 -19.06 1.89
C ASP A 75 11.10 -17.76 2.35
N GLY A 76 9.96 -17.40 1.74
CA GLY A 76 9.25 -16.15 2.01
C GLY A 76 9.93 -14.90 1.46
N GLN A 77 11.02 -15.04 0.68
CA GLN A 77 11.71 -13.93 0.04
C GLN A 77 11.22 -13.74 -1.40
N PRO A 78 11.33 -12.53 -2.00
CA PRO A 78 10.99 -12.33 -3.41
C PRO A 78 11.83 -13.24 -4.32
N TYR A 79 11.18 -14.05 -5.15
CA TYR A 79 11.86 -15.00 -6.02
C TYR A 79 12.77 -14.27 -7.03
N GLN A 80 14.08 -14.51 -6.94
CA GLN A 80 15.02 -14.03 -7.94
C GLN A 80 15.31 -15.15 -8.96
N PRO A 81 14.91 -15.02 -10.23
CA PRO A 81 15.22 -16.01 -11.24
C PRO A 81 16.75 -16.14 -11.41
N PRO A 82 17.27 -17.34 -11.72
CA PRO A 82 18.69 -17.59 -11.85
C PRO A 82 19.30 -16.75 -12.97
N LEU A 83 19.97 -15.67 -12.59
CA LEU A 83 20.59 -14.71 -13.51
C LEU A 83 21.57 -15.40 -14.46
N THR A 84 21.37 -15.20 -15.76
CA THR A 84 22.30 -15.64 -16.80
C THR A 84 23.69 -15.05 -16.58
N LYS A 85 24.75 -15.67 -17.12
CA LYS A 85 26.14 -15.16 -17.02
C LYS A 85 26.25 -13.69 -17.46
N ALA A 86 25.50 -13.29 -18.50
CA ALA A 86 25.43 -11.91 -18.97
C ALA A 86 24.78 -10.97 -17.93
N GLN A 87 23.62 -11.35 -17.37
CA GLN A 87 22.93 -10.56 -16.35
C GLN A 87 23.72 -10.46 -15.03
N LYS A 88 24.43 -11.52 -14.61
CA LYS A 88 25.35 -11.44 -13.45
C LYS A 88 26.46 -10.42 -13.68
N LYS A 89 27.06 -10.39 -14.88
CA LYS A 89 28.08 -9.38 -15.24
C LYS A 89 27.51 -7.96 -15.27
N ALA A 90 26.24 -7.80 -15.69
CA ALA A 90 25.55 -6.52 -15.66
C ALA A 90 25.25 -6.02 -14.23
N LYS A 91 24.65 -6.85 -13.36
CA LYS A 91 24.40 -6.50 -11.94
C LYS A 91 25.70 -6.13 -11.21
N ALA A 92 26.76 -6.91 -11.36
CA ALA A 92 28.06 -6.63 -10.72
C ALA A 92 28.70 -5.31 -11.21
N LYS A 93 28.44 -4.88 -12.45
CA LYS A 93 28.85 -3.56 -12.95
C LYS A 93 28.00 -2.45 -12.33
N ALA A 94 26.68 -2.63 -12.29
CA ALA A 94 25.74 -1.67 -11.72
C ALA A 94 25.95 -1.43 -10.21
N GLU A 95 26.17 -2.48 -9.41
CA GLU A 95 26.48 -2.34 -7.97
C GLU A 95 27.79 -1.58 -7.75
N LYS A 96 28.81 -1.82 -8.58
CA LYS A 96 30.09 -1.09 -8.50
C LYS A 96 29.95 0.39 -8.87
N GLU A 97 29.07 0.71 -9.82
CA GLU A 97 28.76 2.09 -10.20
C GLU A 97 27.91 2.80 -9.14
N ALA A 98 26.92 2.10 -8.55
CA ALA A 98 26.12 2.62 -7.44
C ALA A 98 26.95 2.88 -6.17
N ALA A 99 27.85 1.96 -5.80
CA ALA A 99 28.77 2.15 -4.68
C ALA A 99 29.73 3.34 -4.90
N ALA A 100 30.19 3.56 -6.13
CA ALA A 100 31.01 4.71 -6.48
C ALA A 100 30.22 6.04 -6.40
N ALA A 101 28.95 6.05 -6.82
CA ALA A 101 28.08 7.22 -6.71
C ALA A 101 27.75 7.58 -5.26
N ALA A 102 27.44 6.58 -4.41
CA ALA A 102 27.20 6.78 -2.98
C ALA A 102 28.44 7.36 -2.26
N ALA A 103 29.63 6.84 -2.59
CA ALA A 103 30.89 7.36 -2.04
C ALA A 103 31.21 8.80 -2.50
N ALA A 104 30.74 9.22 -3.69
CA ALA A 104 30.88 10.60 -4.14
C ALA A 104 29.93 11.56 -3.40
N ALA A 105 28.66 11.16 -3.21
CA ALA A 105 27.65 11.96 -2.51
C ALA A 105 28.04 12.28 -1.05
N ALA A 106 28.67 11.33 -0.35
CA ALA A 106 29.13 11.51 1.04
C ALA A 106 30.31 12.51 1.22
N SER A 107 30.83 13.12 0.15
CA SER A 107 32.01 14.01 0.19
C SER A 107 31.72 15.50 0.02
N GLY A 108 30.43 15.89 0.01
CA GLY A 108 29.97 17.26 -0.25
C GLY A 108 29.09 17.84 0.87
N GLY A 109 29.67 18.16 2.02
CA GLY A 109 28.98 18.90 3.08
C GLY A 109 29.84 19.14 4.31
N GLY A 110 30.17 20.40 4.60
CA GLY A 110 30.89 20.76 5.82
C GLY A 110 31.26 22.24 5.91
N ASP A 111 30.63 22.94 6.85
CA ASP A 111 31.13 24.08 7.64
C ASP A 111 30.17 24.20 8.87
N ALA A 112 30.54 23.61 10.03
CA ALA A 112 31.06 24.28 11.25
C ALA A 112 29.94 24.69 12.24
N ALA A 113 30.03 24.63 13.60
CA ALA A 113 30.92 24.06 14.64
C ALA A 113 30.21 24.30 16.04
N PRO A 114 30.81 24.22 17.26
CA PRO A 114 31.76 23.28 17.92
C PRO A 114 31.34 22.77 19.36
N ALA A 115 32.17 21.89 19.96
CA ALA A 115 32.39 21.62 21.43
C ALA A 115 31.28 20.87 22.26
N ALA A 116 31.53 20.12 23.36
CA ALA A 116 32.73 19.84 24.20
C ALA A 116 32.68 18.46 24.96
N ALA A 117 33.74 18.13 25.74
CA ALA A 117 33.96 17.01 26.71
C ALA A 117 34.14 15.58 26.13
N GLU A 118 35.26 14.86 26.33
CA GLU A 118 35.82 14.19 27.56
C GLU A 118 34.91 13.06 28.10
N ASN A 119 35.34 11.79 28.28
CA ASN A 119 36.62 11.32 28.84
C ASN A 119 37.06 9.88 28.40
N GLN A 120 38.19 9.43 28.99
CA GLN A 120 38.93 8.13 28.95
C GLN A 120 38.07 6.82 29.17
N ASP A 121 38.53 5.56 28.99
CA ASP A 121 39.88 4.97 28.75
C ASP A 121 39.86 3.56 28.06
N GLU A 122 41.06 3.02 27.76
CA GLU A 122 41.50 1.60 27.51
C GLU A 122 40.50 0.52 27.01
N ASN A 123 40.81 -0.29 25.98
CA ASN A 123 41.87 -1.32 25.99
C ASN A 123 42.24 -1.83 24.56
N GLN A 124 43.22 -2.74 24.46
CA GLN A 124 44.16 -2.91 23.34
C GLN A 124 43.81 -4.00 22.29
N GLN A 125 44.66 -4.07 21.25
CA GLN A 125 44.91 -5.17 20.29
C GLN A 125 43.85 -5.36 19.17
N SER A 126 44.18 -5.10 17.91
CA SER A 126 45.17 -5.91 17.17
C SER A 126 45.71 -5.20 15.91
N LYS A 127 46.88 -5.67 15.42
CA LYS A 127 47.67 -5.01 14.37
C LYS A 127 47.34 -5.52 12.97
N GLY A 128 47.09 -4.62 12.01
CA GLY A 128 47.34 -4.91 10.58
C GLY A 128 46.40 -4.25 9.56
N ALA A 129 46.79 -3.09 9.01
CA ALA A 129 46.39 -2.58 7.67
C ALA A 129 46.85 -1.11 7.39
N GLN A 130 47.47 -0.41 8.33
CA GLN A 130 47.94 0.98 8.12
C GLN A 130 49.11 1.07 7.12
N LYS A 131 48.84 1.17 5.80
CA LYS A 131 49.82 1.76 4.84
C LYS A 131 49.29 2.34 3.52
N LYS A 132 47.99 2.64 3.35
CA LYS A 132 47.47 3.20 2.08
C LYS A 132 46.50 4.41 2.14
N ALA A 133 46.28 5.02 3.30
CA ALA A 133 45.31 6.13 3.45
C ALA A 133 45.91 7.54 3.69
N ALA A 134 47.22 7.68 3.91
CA ALA A 134 47.82 8.91 4.44
C ALA A 134 48.20 10.02 3.43
N LYS A 135 47.88 9.89 2.12
CA LYS A 135 48.37 10.81 1.07
C LYS A 135 47.29 11.60 0.30
N LYS A 136 46.03 11.59 0.72
CA LYS A 136 44.92 12.25 -0.03
C LYS A 136 44.18 13.38 0.72
N ALA A 137 44.60 13.75 1.94
CA ALA A 137 43.95 14.78 2.74
C ALA A 137 44.57 16.19 2.64
N ALA A 138 45.80 16.33 2.13
CA ALA A 138 46.58 17.58 2.24
C ALA A 138 46.39 18.60 1.10
N ALA A 139 45.49 18.37 0.13
CA ALA A 139 45.46 19.13 -1.14
C ALA A 139 44.20 19.98 -1.40
N LYS A 140 43.18 19.95 -0.53
CA LYS A 140 41.88 20.64 -0.79
C LYS A 140 41.58 21.84 0.12
N ALA A 141 42.55 22.33 0.89
CA ALA A 141 42.36 23.40 1.88
C ALA A 141 42.96 24.76 1.47
N LYS A 142 43.17 25.03 0.16
CA LYS A 142 44.01 26.15 -0.28
C LYS A 142 43.58 26.93 -1.54
N ARG A 143 42.31 26.88 -1.98
CA ARG A 143 41.94 27.59 -3.23
C ARG A 143 40.79 28.59 -3.19
N ASP A 144 39.66 28.34 -2.53
CA ASP A 144 38.45 29.11 -2.80
C ASP A 144 38.12 30.21 -1.76
N ALA A 145 39.15 30.66 -1.03
CA ALA A 145 39.12 31.89 -0.26
C ALA A 145 39.49 33.11 -1.12
N MET A 146 38.71 33.40 -2.18
CA MET A 146 38.90 34.64 -2.97
C MET A 146 37.64 35.08 -3.76
N LYS A 147 36.66 35.69 -3.07
CA LYS A 147 35.85 36.81 -3.59
C LYS A 147 34.95 37.45 -2.51
N GLN A 148 35.35 38.65 -2.09
CA GLN A 148 34.46 39.68 -1.50
C GLN A 148 33.46 40.16 -2.58
N GLY A 149 32.35 40.86 -2.33
CA GLY A 149 31.68 41.41 -1.14
C GLY A 149 30.34 42.04 -1.63
N GLY A 150 29.50 42.74 -0.88
CA GLY A 150 29.43 43.14 0.53
C GLY A 150 28.27 44.16 0.74
N ALA A 151 28.04 44.62 1.99
CA ALA A 151 27.25 45.81 2.40
C ALA A 151 25.73 45.89 2.04
N ALA A 152 24.84 46.52 2.84
CA ALA A 152 24.86 46.95 4.25
C ALA A 152 23.43 47.39 4.71
N ALA A 153 23.15 47.39 6.03
CA ALA A 153 22.27 48.28 6.82
C ALA A 153 20.79 48.54 6.37
N ALA A 154 19.77 48.82 7.20
CA ALA A 154 19.53 48.92 8.65
C ALA A 154 18.03 48.51 8.90
N ALA A 155 17.34 48.65 10.04
CA ALA A 155 17.62 49.24 11.37
C ALA A 155 16.76 48.54 12.47
N ALA A 156 16.65 49.16 13.64
CA ALA A 156 15.64 48.96 14.70
C ALA A 156 14.89 50.31 14.90
N PRO A 157 13.91 50.52 15.84
CA PRO A 157 13.48 49.73 17.00
C PRO A 157 11.94 49.40 16.95
N GLU A 158 11.11 49.20 17.99
CA GLU A 158 11.23 49.40 19.45
C GLU A 158 10.33 48.47 20.32
N ALA A 159 9.70 49.01 21.38
CA ALA A 159 9.13 48.35 22.55
C ALA A 159 7.62 47.99 22.47
N GLY A 160 7.14 47.21 23.46
CA GLY A 160 5.73 46.87 23.70
C GLY A 160 5.59 45.52 24.41
N GLU A 161 5.88 45.42 25.71
CA GLU A 161 4.91 45.53 26.82
C GLU A 161 4.15 44.22 27.11
N ALA A 162 4.27 43.74 28.35
CA ALA A 162 3.73 42.45 28.78
C ALA A 162 2.39 42.61 29.52
N PRO A 163 1.46 41.64 29.38
CA PRO A 163 0.43 41.44 30.39
C PRO A 163 0.46 40.04 31.04
N ALA A 164 0.48 40.08 32.37
CA ALA A 164 -0.10 39.16 33.34
C ALA A 164 -0.44 37.71 32.93
N ALA A 165 0.16 36.76 33.67
CA ALA A 165 -0.32 35.38 33.74
C ALA A 165 -1.73 35.30 34.37
N ALA A 166 -2.75 35.14 33.53
CA ALA A 166 -4.11 34.86 33.98
C ALA A 166 -4.27 33.37 34.32
N ALA A 167 -4.87 33.06 35.47
CA ALA A 167 -5.10 31.70 35.91
C ALA A 167 -5.97 30.92 34.91
N ALA A 168 -5.49 29.76 34.47
CA ALA A 168 -6.18 28.90 33.54
C ALA A 168 -7.50 28.36 34.15
N LYS A 169 -8.63 28.91 33.72
CA LYS A 169 -9.93 28.26 33.91
C LYS A 169 -9.93 26.94 33.12
N PRO A 170 -10.47 25.84 33.66
CA PRO A 170 -10.56 24.59 32.92
C PRO A 170 -11.40 24.81 31.66
N VAL A 171 -10.78 24.56 30.50
CA VAL A 171 -11.47 24.58 29.21
C VAL A 171 -12.55 23.49 29.27
N PRO A 172 -13.85 23.81 29.10
CA PRO A 172 -14.88 22.79 29.08
C PRO A 172 -14.58 21.83 27.94
N ALA A 173 -14.53 20.53 28.26
CA ALA A 173 -14.20 19.49 27.29
C ALA A 173 -15.10 19.64 26.06
N ALA A 174 -14.47 19.83 24.89
CA ALA A 174 -15.18 20.14 23.65
C ALA A 174 -16.26 19.07 23.39
N ALA A 175 -17.52 19.49 23.43
CA ALA A 175 -18.65 18.59 23.27
C ALA A 175 -18.50 17.88 21.92
N LYS A 176 -18.44 16.54 21.97
CA LYS A 176 -18.30 15.67 20.81
C LYS A 176 -19.33 16.11 19.75
N PRO A 177 -18.94 16.44 18.51
CA PRO A 177 -19.88 16.94 17.52
C PRO A 177 -21.01 15.92 17.35
N ALA A 178 -22.24 16.35 17.60
CA ALA A 178 -23.37 15.44 17.61
C ALA A 178 -23.57 14.84 16.22
N ASN A 179 -23.37 13.52 16.12
CA ASN A 179 -23.52 12.79 14.87
C ASN A 179 -24.94 13.04 14.32
N LYS A 180 -25.05 13.45 13.06
CA LYS A 180 -26.35 13.66 12.43
C LYS A 180 -26.84 12.33 11.86
N PRO A 181 -28.15 12.00 11.96
CA PRO A 181 -28.70 10.83 11.29
C PRO A 181 -28.36 10.87 9.80
N VAL A 182 -27.69 9.83 9.32
CA VAL A 182 -27.43 9.58 7.91
C VAL A 182 -28.70 8.98 7.33
N LEU A 183 -29.49 9.76 6.60
CA LEU A 183 -30.66 9.23 5.92
C LEU A 183 -30.19 8.36 4.75
N PRO A 184 -30.76 7.15 4.54
CA PRO A 184 -30.54 6.45 3.29
C PRO A 184 -31.06 7.34 2.14
N PRO A 185 -30.38 7.39 0.99
CA PRO A 185 -30.75 8.31 -0.06
C PRO A 185 -32.12 7.96 -0.62
N ALA A 186 -33.03 8.94 -0.58
CA ALA A 186 -34.12 9.02 -1.55
C ALA A 186 -33.55 8.80 -2.96
N GLY A 187 -34.31 8.16 -3.87
CA GLY A 187 -33.89 7.77 -5.22
C GLY A 187 -33.60 8.92 -6.21
N ALA A 188 -33.02 10.03 -5.76
CA ALA A 188 -32.45 11.06 -6.59
C ALA A 188 -31.41 10.44 -7.53
N ALA A 189 -31.61 10.59 -8.84
CA ALA A 189 -30.81 9.96 -9.88
C ALA A 189 -29.32 10.31 -9.73
N MET A 190 -28.56 9.40 -9.11
CA MET A 190 -27.13 9.58 -8.87
C MET A 190 -26.37 9.55 -10.18
N ARG A 191 -25.50 10.54 -10.40
CA ARG A 191 -24.65 10.66 -11.61
C ARG A 191 -23.40 9.75 -11.53
N ILE A 192 -23.58 8.56 -10.97
CA ILE A 192 -22.55 7.58 -10.67
C ILE A 192 -22.78 6.41 -11.63
N LEU A 193 -21.77 6.06 -12.43
CA LEU A 193 -21.89 4.95 -13.36
C LEU A 193 -21.71 3.61 -12.59
N PRO A 194 -22.26 2.50 -13.10
CA PRO A 194 -21.98 1.16 -12.57
C PRO A 194 -20.46 0.93 -12.47
N GLY A 195 -20.00 0.38 -11.36
CA GLY A 195 -18.56 0.20 -11.09
C GLY A 195 -17.85 1.43 -10.51
N GLN A 196 -18.56 2.53 -10.21
CA GLN A 196 -17.95 3.71 -9.59
C GLN A 196 -18.23 3.80 -8.07
N ILE A 197 -17.23 4.26 -7.32
CA ILE A 197 -17.33 4.66 -5.91
C ILE A 197 -17.21 6.18 -5.84
N ALA A 198 -18.31 6.86 -5.51
CA ALA A 198 -18.32 8.31 -5.31
C ALA A 198 -17.95 8.67 -3.86
N ILE A 199 -17.00 9.58 -3.71
CA ILE A 199 -16.49 10.06 -2.41
C ILE A 199 -16.55 11.59 -2.37
N ASN A 200 -17.13 12.15 -1.33
CA ASN A 200 -17.00 13.58 -1.06
C ASN A 200 -15.67 13.85 -0.32
N PRO A 201 -14.70 14.59 -0.90
CA PRO A 201 -13.45 14.89 -0.22
C PRO A 201 -13.62 15.84 0.99
N ASN A 202 -14.76 16.52 1.09
CA ASN A 202 -15.03 17.52 2.12
C ASN A 202 -15.68 16.94 3.39
N VAL A 203 -16.14 15.69 3.39
CA VAL A 203 -16.71 15.08 4.61
C VAL A 203 -15.62 14.63 5.60
N PRO A 204 -15.90 14.58 6.92
CA PRO A 204 -14.97 14.08 7.92
C PRO A 204 -14.51 12.65 7.62
N LEU A 205 -13.33 12.26 8.14
CA LEU A 205 -12.76 10.93 7.87
C LEU A 205 -13.70 9.77 8.26
N ALA A 206 -14.53 9.96 9.29
CA ALA A 206 -15.50 8.98 9.77
C ALA A 206 -16.71 8.74 8.84
N GLU A 207 -16.94 9.62 7.86
CA GLU A 207 -18.02 9.50 6.86
C GLU A 207 -17.49 9.05 5.48
N ARG A 208 -16.18 8.80 5.36
CA ARG A 208 -15.52 8.30 4.15
C ARG A 208 -15.58 6.77 4.09
N PRO A 209 -15.50 6.15 2.90
CA PRO A 209 -15.63 4.70 2.76
C PRO A 209 -14.29 4.00 3.04
N VAL A 210 -13.74 4.20 4.24
CA VAL A 210 -12.40 3.74 4.60
C VAL A 210 -12.36 2.21 4.73
N VAL A 211 -13.37 1.62 5.36
CA VAL A 211 -13.49 0.16 5.51
C VAL A 211 -13.77 -0.51 4.17
N ALA A 212 -14.64 0.07 3.34
CA ALA A 212 -14.95 -0.42 2.01
C ALA A 212 -13.73 -0.39 1.08
N VAL A 213 -12.99 0.71 1.04
CA VAL A 213 -11.74 0.79 0.24
C VAL A 213 -10.69 -0.19 0.78
N ALA A 214 -10.55 -0.35 2.09
CA ALA A 214 -9.65 -1.34 2.67
C ALA A 214 -10.04 -2.77 2.27
N VAL A 215 -11.33 -3.12 2.31
CA VAL A 215 -11.83 -4.43 1.87
C VAL A 215 -11.65 -4.63 0.36
N ALA A 216 -11.87 -3.61 -0.48
CA ALA A 216 -11.61 -3.69 -1.91
C ALA A 216 -10.13 -3.98 -2.22
N VAL A 217 -9.21 -3.37 -1.47
CA VAL A 217 -7.77 -3.63 -1.60
C VAL A 217 -7.42 -5.04 -1.11
N LEU A 218 -7.91 -5.46 0.06
CA LEU A 218 -7.62 -6.80 0.63
C LEU A 218 -8.21 -7.94 -0.20
N THR A 219 -9.34 -7.73 -0.87
CA THR A 219 -9.96 -8.70 -1.79
C THR A 219 -9.43 -8.59 -3.22
N ASN A 220 -8.51 -7.65 -3.49
CA ASN A 220 -7.98 -7.31 -4.80
C ASN A 220 -9.06 -6.93 -5.85
N THR A 221 -10.28 -6.58 -5.40
CA THR A 221 -11.38 -6.11 -6.26
C THR A 221 -11.25 -4.62 -6.60
N ILE A 222 -10.41 -3.85 -5.90
CA ILE A 222 -10.21 -2.40 -6.11
C ILE A 222 -9.88 -2.01 -7.56
N ILE A 223 -9.32 -2.92 -8.36
CA ILE A 223 -8.99 -2.70 -9.77
C ILE A 223 -10.27 -2.55 -10.63
N ASP A 224 -11.38 -3.14 -10.18
CA ASP A 224 -12.67 -3.11 -10.87
C ASP A 224 -13.52 -1.87 -10.52
N TRP A 225 -13.09 -1.04 -9.55
CA TRP A 225 -13.84 0.10 -9.04
C TRP A 225 -13.15 1.45 -9.32
N GLU A 226 -13.84 2.35 -10.02
CA GLU A 226 -13.34 3.71 -10.28
C GLU A 226 -13.72 4.66 -9.13
N LEU A 227 -12.71 5.26 -8.49
CA LEU A 227 -12.90 6.26 -7.44
C LEU A 227 -13.16 7.65 -8.03
N LYS A 228 -14.36 8.19 -7.79
CA LYS A 228 -14.83 9.47 -8.32
C LYS A 228 -15.05 10.47 -7.19
N SER A 229 -14.52 11.69 -7.33
CA SER A 229 -14.81 12.77 -6.39
C SER A 229 -16.18 13.39 -6.68
N ASP A 230 -17.10 13.33 -5.71
CA ASP A 230 -18.39 14.02 -5.77
C ASP A 230 -18.57 14.88 -4.51
N HIS A 231 -18.40 16.18 -4.68
CA HIS A 231 -18.53 17.18 -3.61
C HIS A 231 -19.98 17.49 -3.25
N LEU A 232 -20.96 17.08 -4.07
CA LEU A 232 -22.39 17.28 -3.83
C LEU A 232 -23.03 16.12 -3.07
N SER A 233 -22.49 14.91 -3.22
CA SER A 233 -22.93 13.77 -2.42
C SER A 233 -22.67 14.00 -0.93
N ARG A 234 -23.67 13.74 -0.07
CA ARG A 234 -23.50 13.87 1.39
C ARG A 234 -22.75 12.69 2.00
N HIS A 235 -22.75 11.54 1.32
CA HIS A 235 -22.20 10.29 1.82
C HIS A 235 -21.40 9.58 0.72
N ALA A 236 -20.56 8.63 1.12
CA ALA A 236 -19.96 7.71 0.16
C ALA A 236 -21.04 6.80 -0.46
N VAL A 237 -20.91 6.55 -1.76
CA VAL A 237 -21.82 5.68 -2.52
C VAL A 237 -21.03 4.76 -3.43
N LEU A 238 -21.33 3.46 -3.41
CA LEU A 238 -20.93 2.51 -4.45
C LEU A 238 -22.11 2.28 -5.39
N CYS A 239 -21.91 2.42 -6.69
CA CYS A 239 -22.89 1.99 -7.70
C CYS A 239 -22.48 0.60 -8.20
N THR A 240 -23.28 -0.43 -7.91
CA THR A 240 -22.98 -1.82 -8.28
C THR A 240 -22.87 -1.97 -9.80
N THR A 241 -22.32 -3.08 -10.27
CA THR A 241 -22.29 -3.44 -11.70
C THR A 241 -23.70 -3.57 -12.31
N GLU A 242 -24.72 -3.81 -11.47
CA GLU A 242 -26.15 -3.85 -11.83
C GLU A 242 -26.81 -2.45 -11.84
N GLY A 243 -26.09 -1.40 -11.47
CA GLY A 243 -26.60 -0.02 -11.37
C GLY A 243 -27.34 0.32 -10.07
N VAL A 244 -27.27 -0.55 -9.06
CA VAL A 244 -27.89 -0.32 -7.74
C VAL A 244 -26.96 0.55 -6.89
N ALA A 245 -27.49 1.59 -6.24
CA ALA A 245 -26.72 2.40 -5.30
C ALA A 245 -26.68 1.77 -3.90
N VAL A 246 -25.49 1.56 -3.36
CA VAL A 246 -25.22 1.11 -1.99
C VAL A 246 -24.54 2.24 -1.22
N THR A 247 -25.08 2.61 -0.06
CA THR A 247 -24.57 3.69 0.79
C THR A 247 -24.21 3.21 2.18
N GLY A 248 -23.13 3.77 2.73
CA GLY A 248 -22.60 3.40 4.05
C GLY A 248 -21.37 2.52 3.94
N ASP A 249 -20.34 2.85 4.72
CA ASP A 249 -19.00 2.22 4.62
C ASP A 249 -19.04 0.71 4.88
N LEU A 250 -19.79 0.26 5.89
CA LEU A 250 -19.91 -1.16 6.24
C LEU A 250 -20.76 -1.94 5.21
N ALA A 251 -21.89 -1.40 4.73
CA ALA A 251 -22.68 -1.99 3.65
C ALA A 251 -21.89 -2.12 2.34
N MET A 252 -21.14 -1.07 1.95
CA MET A 252 -20.22 -1.11 0.81
C MET A 252 -19.13 -2.19 1.01
N ALA A 253 -18.52 -2.25 2.19
CA ALA A 253 -17.52 -3.26 2.53
C ALA A 253 -18.06 -4.69 2.47
N ARG A 254 -19.26 -4.94 3.00
CA ARG A 254 -19.93 -6.25 2.93
C ARG A 254 -20.27 -6.64 1.48
N TYR A 255 -20.73 -5.70 0.66
CA TYR A 255 -20.95 -5.94 -0.77
C TYR A 255 -19.65 -6.36 -1.47
N LEU A 256 -18.57 -5.60 -1.28
CA LEU A 256 -17.25 -5.88 -1.86
C LEU A 256 -16.69 -7.24 -1.43
N ALA A 257 -16.82 -7.58 -0.14
CA ALA A 257 -16.41 -8.89 0.39
C ALA A 257 -17.21 -10.07 -0.20
N ARG A 258 -18.48 -9.87 -0.57
CA ARG A 258 -19.31 -10.89 -1.24
C ARG A 258 -18.97 -11.06 -2.72
N GLN A 259 -18.52 -9.99 -3.39
CA GLN A 259 -18.10 -10.02 -4.80
C GLN A 259 -16.69 -10.65 -4.99
N ALA A 260 -15.92 -10.81 -3.92
CA ALA A 260 -14.59 -11.41 -3.99
C ALA A 260 -14.66 -12.89 -4.44
N PRO A 261 -13.94 -13.31 -5.50
CA PRO A 261 -14.07 -14.65 -6.09
C PRO A 261 -13.59 -15.80 -5.18
N SER A 262 -12.90 -15.49 -4.08
CA SER A 262 -12.43 -16.43 -3.06
C SER A 262 -13.34 -16.52 -1.82
N SER A 263 -14.51 -15.85 -1.83
CA SER A 263 -15.44 -15.81 -0.71
C SER A 263 -16.28 -17.09 -0.61
N SER A 264 -15.71 -18.13 0.00
CA SER A 264 -16.42 -19.39 0.32
C SER A 264 -17.50 -19.24 1.41
N PHE A 265 -17.79 -18.02 1.88
CA PHE A 265 -18.56 -17.74 3.09
C PHE A 265 -20.00 -17.27 2.79
N SER A 266 -20.75 -18.11 2.07
CA SER A 266 -22.15 -17.82 1.70
C SER A 266 -23.15 -18.28 2.78
N ILE A 267 -23.39 -17.42 3.78
CA ILE A 267 -24.34 -17.67 4.89
C ILE A 267 -25.61 -16.80 4.81
N LEU A 268 -25.71 -15.91 3.82
CA LEU A 268 -26.75 -14.86 3.73
C LEU A 268 -27.48 -14.86 2.37
N PRO A 269 -28.69 -14.26 2.26
CA PRO A 269 -29.69 -14.58 1.23
C PRO A 269 -29.34 -14.22 -0.23
N SER A 270 -30.28 -14.60 -1.11
CA SER A 270 -30.27 -14.85 -2.56
C SER A 270 -29.57 -13.89 -3.55
N GLY A 271 -28.96 -12.79 -3.11
CA GLY A 271 -28.24 -11.89 -4.01
C GLY A 271 -27.34 -10.90 -3.26
N ALA A 272 -26.14 -10.65 -3.80
CA ALA A 272 -25.18 -9.74 -3.19
C ALA A 272 -25.70 -8.30 -3.09
N ALA A 273 -26.46 -7.82 -4.09
CA ALA A 273 -27.07 -6.50 -4.09
C ALA A 273 -28.25 -6.39 -3.09
N GLU A 274 -29.12 -7.39 -3.05
CA GLU A 274 -30.25 -7.44 -2.09
C GLU A 274 -29.73 -7.45 -0.63
N ALA A 275 -28.75 -8.29 -0.35
CA ALA A 275 -28.16 -8.37 0.98
C ALA A 275 -27.37 -7.09 1.36
N ALA A 276 -26.74 -6.41 0.40
CA ALA A 276 -26.10 -5.11 0.63
C ALA A 276 -27.11 -3.99 0.92
N SER A 277 -28.31 -4.04 0.31
CA SER A 277 -29.42 -3.15 0.67
C SER A 277 -29.88 -3.39 2.11
N VAL A 278 -30.09 -4.65 2.51
CA VAL A 278 -30.40 -5.00 3.91
C VAL A 278 -29.29 -4.57 4.87
N ASP A 279 -28.02 -4.74 4.50
CA ASP A 279 -26.87 -4.28 5.28
C ASP A 279 -26.87 -2.75 5.47
N ALA A 280 -27.23 -1.97 4.43
CA ALA A 280 -27.36 -0.51 4.51
C ALA A 280 -28.50 -0.08 5.45
N TRP A 281 -29.64 -0.78 5.44
CA TRP A 281 -30.72 -0.57 6.40
C TRP A 281 -30.33 -0.92 7.84
N MET A 282 -29.52 -1.97 8.02
CA MET A 282 -28.98 -2.35 9.34
C MET A 282 -27.97 -1.32 9.85
N ASP A 283 -27.08 -0.82 9.01
CA ASP A 283 -26.13 0.24 9.36
C ASP A 283 -26.86 1.55 9.68
N TYR A 284 -27.93 1.88 8.93
CA TYR A 284 -28.82 2.99 9.25
C TYR A 284 -29.47 2.83 10.63
N ALA A 285 -30.10 1.68 10.91
CA ALA A 285 -30.72 1.39 12.20
C ALA A 285 -29.70 1.44 13.36
N ALA A 286 -28.48 0.93 13.14
CA ALA A 286 -27.39 1.06 14.10
C ALA A 286 -26.99 2.53 14.34
N SER A 287 -26.94 3.37 13.29
CA SER A 287 -26.67 4.81 13.43
C SER A 287 -27.74 5.55 14.26
N LEU A 288 -29.01 5.12 14.17
CA LEU A 288 -30.11 5.67 14.97
C LEU A 288 -29.97 5.36 16.46
N SER A 289 -29.35 4.24 16.84
CA SER A 289 -29.15 3.87 18.26
C SER A 289 -28.23 4.85 19.02
N LEU A 290 -27.44 5.65 18.30
CA LEU A 290 -26.54 6.67 18.85
C LEU A 290 -27.23 8.03 19.05
N LEU A 291 -28.53 8.14 18.74
CA LEU A 291 -29.28 9.39 18.77
C LEU A 291 -30.30 9.42 19.92
N ASP A 292 -30.54 10.63 20.41
CA ASP A 292 -31.64 10.93 21.32
C ASP A 292 -33.01 10.56 20.67
N PRO A 293 -33.98 9.96 21.40
CA PRO A 293 -35.22 9.45 20.83
C PRO A 293 -36.02 10.47 20.01
N ALA A 294 -36.01 11.76 20.39
CA ALA A 294 -36.70 12.81 19.63
C ALA A 294 -36.06 13.03 18.24
N ARG A 295 -34.74 12.80 18.12
CA ARG A 295 -34.00 12.85 16.85
C ARG A 295 -34.21 11.59 16.02
N VAL A 296 -34.34 10.42 16.66
CA VAL A 296 -34.68 9.15 15.98
C VAL A 296 -36.02 9.27 15.28
N ILE A 297 -37.07 9.74 15.98
CA ILE A 297 -38.41 9.93 15.40
C ILE A 297 -38.35 10.84 14.16
N LYS A 298 -37.60 11.95 14.24
CA LYS A 298 -37.44 12.88 13.11
C LYS A 298 -36.68 12.24 11.93
N ALA A 299 -35.63 11.46 12.19
CA ALA A 299 -34.86 10.77 11.16
C ALA A 299 -35.72 9.73 10.42
N VAL A 300 -36.45 8.89 11.17
CA VAL A 300 -37.38 7.90 10.61
C VAL A 300 -38.47 8.59 9.79
N ALA A 301 -39.08 9.67 10.31
CA ALA A 301 -40.09 10.42 9.57
C ALA A 301 -39.57 11.02 8.25
N MET A 302 -38.33 11.53 8.22
CA MET A 302 -37.70 12.01 6.98
C MET A 302 -37.37 10.87 6.01
N THR A 303 -37.07 9.66 6.50
CA THR A 303 -36.80 8.50 5.65
C THR A 303 -38.06 7.99 4.96
N LEU A 304 -39.20 8.02 5.67
CA LEU A 304 -40.49 7.55 5.17
C LEU A 304 -41.23 8.56 4.25
N GLN A 305 -40.68 9.75 4.06
CA GLN A 305 -41.22 10.81 3.19
C GLN A 305 -40.64 10.78 1.76
N HIS A 306 -39.83 9.77 1.44
CA HIS A 306 -39.02 9.66 0.24
C HIS A 306 -39.14 8.29 -0.44
#